data_AF-A0A1Y6CT26-F1
#
_entry.id   AF-A0A1Y6CT26-F1
#
_cell.length_a   1.000
_cell.length_b   1.000
_cell.length_c   1.000
_cell.angle_alpha   90.00
_cell.angle_beta   90.00
_cell.angle_gamma   90.00
#
_symmetry.space_group_name_H-M   'P 1'
#
loop_
_entity.id
_entity.type
_entity.pdbx_description
1 polymer ?
#
loop_
_entity_poly.entity_id
_entity_poly.type
_entity_poly.pdbx_seq_one_letter_code
_entity_poly.pdbx_strand_id
1 'polypeptide(L)' 'MGKKLQISNAQRVEAVMALLTRSESASAIARRFKISEGSLYRLKDEFISAGKTAITNRSKGKSRQNSECDKLKQDSSER' A
#
# COMPACT_ATOMS: atom_id res chain seq x y z
N MET A 1 -16.43 -7.80 -14.97
CA MET A 1 -16.15 -6.50 -15.62
C MET A 1 -15.96 -5.44 -14.54
N GLY A 2 -14.74 -5.28 -14.02
CA GLY A 2 -14.47 -4.44 -12.85
C GLY A 2 -14.31 -2.98 -13.23
N LYS A 3 -15.18 -2.10 -12.71
CA LYS A 3 -14.96 -0.65 -12.75
C LYS A 3 -13.57 -0.37 -12.19
N LYS A 4 -12.68 0.20 -13.02
CA LYS A 4 -11.36 0.67 -12.56
C LYS A 4 -11.60 1.60 -11.38
N LEU A 5 -11.08 1.22 -10.22
CA LEU A 5 -11.07 2.03 -9.01
C LEU A 5 -10.38 3.36 -9.33
N GLN A 6 -11.14 4.45 -9.42
CA GLN A 6 -10.69 5.82 -9.67
C GLN A 6 -10.02 6.42 -8.41
N ILE A 7 -9.25 5.62 -7.69
CA ILE A 7 -8.55 6.05 -6.47
C ILE A 7 -7.06 5.82 -6.64
N SER A 8 -6.29 6.85 -6.28
CA SER A 8 -4.83 6.82 -6.33
C SER A 8 -4.27 5.81 -5.33
N ASN A 9 -3.02 5.38 -5.52
CA ASN A 9 -2.37 4.47 -4.58
C ASN A 9 -2.29 5.07 -3.16
N ALA A 10 -2.07 6.39 -3.06
CA ALA A 10 -2.07 7.09 -1.77
C ALA A 10 -3.45 6.99 -1.08
N GLN A 11 -4.54 7.21 -1.82
CA GLN A 11 -5.90 7.11 -1.29
C GLN A 11 -6.25 5.67 -0.88
N ARG A 12 -5.73 4.65 -1.58
CA ARG A 12 -5.90 3.25 -1.18
C ARG A 12 -5.26 2.98 0.18
N VAL A 13 -4.03 3.46 0.39
CA VAL A 13 -3.32 3.30 1.66
C VAL A 13 -4.06 4.03 2.77
N GLU A 14 -4.47 5.28 2.54
CA GLU A 14 -5.22 6.08 3.51
C GLU A 14 -6.55 5.41 3.92
N ALA A 15 -7.31 4.88 2.94
CA ALA A 15 -8.55 4.17 3.21
C ALA A 15 -8.34 2.90 4.06
N VAL A 16 -7.28 2.14 3.78
CA VAL A 16 -6.93 0.94 4.56
C VAL A 16 -6.46 1.31 5.96
N MET A 17 -5.65 2.36 6.11
CA MET A 17 -5.20 2.84 7.42
C MET A 17 -6.39 3.28 8.27
N ALA A 18 -7.31 4.09 7.72
CA ALA A 18 -8.53 4.50 8.42
C ALA A 18 -9.36 3.30 8.92
N LEU A 19 -9.45 2.24 8.11
CA LEU A 19 -10.16 1.01 8.49
C LEU A 19 -9.44 0.26 9.62
N LEU A 20 -8.10 0.19 9.60
CA LEU A 20 -7.30 -0.51 10.60
C LEU A 20 -7.26 0.22 11.95
N THR A 21 -7.25 1.55 11.93
CA THR A 21 -7.30 2.40 13.13
C THR A 21 -8.66 2.35 13.83
N ARG A 22 -9.70 1.76 13.20
CA ARG A 22 -11.08 1.63 13.72
C ARG A 22 -11.71 2.96 14.15
N SER A 23 -11.25 4.08 13.61
CA SER A 23 -11.80 5.41 13.89
C SER A 23 -13.15 5.62 13.21
N GLU A 24 -13.38 4.98 12.07
CA GLU A 24 -14.58 5.14 11.25
C GLU A 24 -15.15 3.78 10.82
N SER A 25 -16.46 3.75 10.54
CA SER A 25 -17.08 2.54 9.98
C SER A 25 -16.63 2.29 8.53
N ALA A 26 -16.56 1.03 8.12
CA ALA A 26 -16.21 0.65 6.76
C ALA A 26 -17.10 1.33 5.70
N SER A 27 -18.38 1.54 6.03
CA SER A 27 -19.35 2.23 5.18
C SER A 27 -19.03 3.72 5.00
N ALA A 28 -18.62 4.41 6.06
CA ALA A 28 -18.22 5.81 5.98
C ALA A 28 -16.95 5.99 5.13
N ILE A 29 -15.96 5.11 5.33
CA ILE A 29 -14.71 5.11 4.56
C ILE A 29 -15.00 4.82 3.08
N ALA A 30 -15.80 3.79 2.79
CA ALA A 30 -16.18 3.43 1.43
C ALA A 30 -16.86 4.59 0.68
N ARG A 31 -17.75 5.33 1.35
CA ARG A 31 -18.37 6.54 0.79
C ARG A 31 -17.36 7.66 0.55
N ARG A 32 -16.48 7.96 1.52
CA ARG A 32 -15.47 9.03 1.39
C ARG A 32 -14.55 8.81 0.19
N PHE A 33 -14.11 7.58 -0.01
CA PHE A 33 -13.21 7.21 -1.11
C PHE A 33 -13.95 6.77 -2.38
N LYS A 34 -15.29 6.82 -2.41
CA LYS A 34 -16.14 6.40 -3.55
C LYS A 34 -15.84 4.97 -4.03
N ILE A 35 -15.61 4.05 -3.10
CA ILE A 35 -15.37 2.63 -3.36
C ILE A 35 -16.46 1.77 -2.73
N SER A 36 -16.56 0.50 -3.15
CA SER A 36 -17.42 -0.45 -2.44
C SER A 36 -16.73 -0.92 -1.16
N GLU A 37 -17.51 -1.24 -0.13
CA GLU A 37 -17.00 -1.87 1.10
C GLU A 37 -16.23 -3.16 0.79
N GLY A 38 -16.72 -3.97 -0.16
CA GLY A 38 -16.00 -5.16 -0.62
C GLY A 38 -14.63 -4.85 -1.24
N SER A 39 -14.48 -3.72 -1.94
CA SER A 39 -13.17 -3.28 -2.46
C SER A 39 -12.26 -2.83 -1.32
N LEU A 40 -12.80 -2.15 -0.32
CA LEU A 40 -12.07 -1.72 0.87
C LEU A 40 -11.50 -2.92 1.65
N TYR A 41 -12.30 -3.97 1.85
CA TYR A 41 -11.82 -5.20 2.52
C TYR A 41 -10.74 -5.91 1.70
N ARG A 42 -10.89 -5.99 0.37
CA ARG A 42 -9.83 -6.55 -0.51
C ARG A 42 -8.51 -5.78 -0.40
N LEU A 43 -8.57 -4.45 -0.39
CA LEU A 43 -7.39 -3.60 -0.22
C LEU A 43 -6.71 -3.85 1.13
N LYS A 44 -7.50 -4.05 2.20
CA LYS A 44 -6.96 -4.40 3.52
C LYS A 44 -6.24 -5.74 3.49
N ASP A 45 -6.83 -6.77 2.87
CA ASP A 45 -6.23 -8.10 2.82
C ASP A 45 -4.93 -8.10 2.01
N GLU A 46 -4.92 -7.39 0.87
CA GLU A 46 -3.73 -7.19 0.05
C GLU A 46 -2.63 -6.46 0.84
N PHE A 47 -2.98 -5.38 1.54
CA PHE A 47 -2.05 -4.60 2.36
C PHE A 47 -1.44 -5.45 3.48
N ILE A 48 -2.24 -6.23 4.21
CA ILE A 48 -1.76 -7.11 5.28
C ILE A 48 -0.88 -8.23 4.71
N SER A 49 -1.27 -8.84 3.60
CA SER A 49 -0.50 -9.90 2.95
C SER A 49 0.87 -9.40 2.47
N ALA A 50 0.90 -8.24 1.82
CA ALA A 50 2.14 -7.59 1.37
C ALA A 50 3.02 -7.20 2.57
N GLY A 51 2.44 -6.62 3.63
CA GLY A 51 3.15 -6.25 4.86
C GLY A 51 3.76 -7.47 5.57
N LYS A 52 3.00 -8.56 5.72
CA LYS A 52 3.50 -9.84 6.26
C LYS A 52 4.68 -10.35 5.44
N THR A 53 4.54 -10.40 4.13
CA THR A 53 5.61 -10.84 3.21
C THR A 53 6.86 -9.98 3.35
N ALA A 54 6.72 -8.66 3.42
CA ALA A 54 7.84 -7.74 3.60
C ALA A 54 8.54 -7.92 4.96
N ILE A 55 7.79 -8.24 6.03
CA ILE A 55 8.36 -8.51 7.35
C ILE A 55 9.07 -9.87 7.37
N THR A 56 8.46 -10.92 6.81
CA THR A 56 9.02 -12.28 6.82
C THR A 56 10.20 -12.45 5.87
N ASN A 57 10.19 -11.76 4.73
CA ASN A 57 11.30 -11.80 3.76
C ASN A 57 12.43 -10.83 4.10
N ARG A 58 12.29 -9.99 5.13
CA ARG A 58 13.35 -9.07 5.58
C ARG A 58 14.64 -9.80 6.03
N SER A 59 14.52 -11.07 6.41
CA SER A 59 15.62 -11.95 6.82
C SER A 59 16.28 -12.72 5.67
N LYS A 60 15.70 -12.73 4.46
CA LYS A 60 16.24 -13.44 3.30
C LYS A 60 16.72 -12.48 2.21
N GLY A 61 17.79 -11.76 2.51
CA GLY A 61 18.67 -11.16 1.51
C GLY A 61 18.23 -9.81 0.98
N LYS A 62 19.19 -8.86 0.97
CA LYS A 62 19.31 -7.69 0.09
C LYS A 62 18.19 -7.64 -0.97
N SER A 63 17.14 -6.86 -0.68
CA SER A 63 16.12 -6.57 -1.67
C SER A 63 16.79 -5.95 -2.89
N ARG A 64 16.52 -6.53 -4.05
CA ARG A 64 16.89 -6.04 -5.39
C ARG A 64 16.50 -4.56 -5.62
N GLN A 65 15.59 -4.02 -4.81
CA GLN A 65 15.16 -2.61 -4.84
C GLN A 65 16.14 -1.66 -4.11
N ASN A 66 16.94 -2.16 -3.15
CA ASN A 66 17.96 -1.34 -2.49
C ASN A 66 19.17 -1.10 -3.41
N SER A 67 19.35 -1.97 -4.41
CA SER A 67 20.44 -1.87 -5.39
C SER A 67 20.27 -0.70 -6.36
N GLU A 68 19.04 -0.24 -6.63
CA GLU A 68 18.79 0.94 -7.47
C GLU A 68 18.95 2.25 -6.70
N CYS A 69 18.50 2.31 -5.43
CA CYS A 69 18.69 3.51 -4.60
C CYS A 69 20.16 3.75 -4.21
N ASP A 70 20.96 2.70 -4.01
CA ASP A 70 22.42 2.86 -3.79
C ASP A 70 23.15 3.28 -5.06
N LYS A 71 22.75 2.80 -6.25
CA LYS A 71 23.32 3.25 -7.53
C LYS A 71 23.01 4.71 -7.82
N LEU A 72 21.79 5.19 -7.53
CA LEU A 72 21.40 6.58 -7.78
C LEU A 72 22.08 7.61 -6.86
N LYS A 73 22.55 7.18 -5.68
CA LYS A 73 23.34 8.03 -4.76
C LYS A 73 24.80 8.17 -5.21
N GLN A 74 25.34 7.16 -5.89
CA GLN A 74 26.73 7.19 -6.35
C GLN A 74 26.92 8.19 -7.51
N ASP A 75 25.98 8.26 -8.45
CA ASP A 75 25.98 9.23 -9.56
C ASP A 75 25.82 10.70 -9.12
N SER A 76 25.13 10.93 -7.99
CA SER A 76 24.86 12.29 -7.49
C SER A 76 26.04 12.90 -6.71
N SER A 77 27.09 12.11 -6.43
CA SER A 77 28.27 12.56 -5.68
C SER A 77 29.49 12.83 -6.56
N GLU A 78 29.41 12.56 -7.86
CA GLU A 78 30.51 12.76 -8.84
C GLU A 78 30.32 14.00 -9.74
N ARG A 79 29.58 15.02 -9.28
CA ARG A 79 29.54 16.35 -9.92
C ARG A 79 29.83 17.47 -8.94
#